data_AF-A0A1D7NLB7-F1
#
_entry.id   AF-A0A1D7NLB7-F1
#
_cell.length_a   1.000
_cell.length_b   1.000
_cell.length_c   1.000
_cell.angle_alpha   90.00
_cell.angle_beta   90.00
_cell.angle_gamma   90.00
#
_symmetry.space_group_name_H-M   'P 1'
#
loop_
_entity.id
_entity.type
_entity.pdbx_description
1 polymer ?
#
loop_
_entity_poly.entity_id
_entity_poly.type
_entity_poly.pdbx_seq_one_letter_code
_entity_poly.pdbx_strand_id
1 'polypeptide(L)'
;MYDLDHSLRALAAQPIPAHLAMIDEAVFAGLEAHRREVGAGSRLMGLAGAFALVLGVISGTLADASPAIAQPLSPFSPDNPLAPSTLLDVHA
;
A
#
# COMPACT_ATOMS: atom_id res chain seq x y z
N MET A 1 -40.29 22.82 -15.82
CA MET A 1 -39.83 23.49 -14.57
C MET A 1 -40.96 23.70 -13.57
N TYR A 2 -42.13 24.19 -13.97
CA TYR A 2 -43.30 24.39 -13.10
C TYR A 2 -43.73 23.15 -12.28
N ASP A 3 -43.68 21.96 -12.88
CA ASP A 3 -44.10 20.71 -12.23
C ASP A 3 -43.14 20.26 -11.11
N LEU A 4 -41.83 20.49 -11.28
CA LEU A 4 -40.83 20.22 -10.25
C LEU A 4 -41.03 21.17 -9.07
N ASP A 5 -41.22 22.47 -9.33
CA ASP A 5 -41.43 23.46 -8.27
C ASP A 5 -42.75 23.22 -7.52
N HIS A 6 -43.78 22.75 -8.21
CA HIS A 6 -45.05 22.33 -7.60
C HIS A 6 -44.85 21.09 -6.72
N SER A 7 -44.12 20.09 -7.21
CA SER A 7 -43.80 18.86 -6.47
C SER A 7 -42.95 19.14 -5.23
N LEU A 8 -41.96 20.02 -5.33
CA LEU A 8 -41.12 20.44 -4.21
C LEU A 8 -41.91 21.25 -3.18
N ARG A 9 -42.82 22.12 -3.60
CA ARG A 9 -43.73 22.83 -2.69
C ARG A 9 -44.71 21.89 -1.98
N ALA A 10 -45.25 20.92 -2.70
CA ALA A 10 -46.12 19.89 -2.13
C ALA A 10 -45.38 19.03 -1.10
N LEU A 11 -44.12 18.69 -1.37
CA LEU A 11 -43.27 17.94 -0.45
C LEU A 11 -42.89 18.78 0.79
N ALA A 12 -42.58 20.07 0.61
CA ALA A 12 -42.27 20.99 1.71
C ALA A 12 -43.46 21.23 2.65
N ALA A 13 -44.69 21.07 2.15
CA ALA A 13 -45.91 21.18 2.95
C ALA A 13 -46.22 19.90 3.75
N GLN A 14 -45.50 18.79 3.52
CA GLN A 14 -45.69 17.56 4.30
C GLN A 14 -45.05 17.70 5.69
N PRO A 15 -45.68 17.15 6.74
CA PRO A 15 -45.10 17.12 8.07
C PRO A 15 -43.81 16.28 8.06
N ILE A 16 -42.77 16.78 8.72
CA ILE A 16 -41.51 16.06 8.87
C ILE A 16 -41.80 14.77 9.67
N PRO A 17 -41.52 13.58 9.11
CA PRO A 17 -41.73 12.33 9.81
C PRO A 17 -40.90 12.27 11.10
N ALA A 18 -41.52 11.87 12.22
CA ALA A 18 -40.87 11.84 13.52
C ALA A 18 -39.59 10.98 13.57
N HIS A 19 -39.49 9.94 12.73
CA HIS A 19 -38.30 9.10 12.65
C HIS A 19 -37.07 9.84 12.09
N LEU A 20 -37.27 10.89 11.28
CA LEU A 20 -36.16 11.71 10.78
C LEU A 20 -35.45 12.47 11.91
N ALA A 21 -36.17 12.79 12.99
CA ALA A 21 -35.58 13.44 14.16
C ALA A 21 -34.56 12.54 14.89
N MET A 22 -34.61 11.22 14.66
CA MET A 22 -33.69 10.23 15.23
C MET A 22 -32.69 9.69 14.20
N ILE A 23 -32.67 10.21 12.97
CA ILE A 23 -31.77 9.71 11.93
C ILE A 23 -30.31 9.87 12.34
N ASP A 24 -29.95 11.00 12.92
CA ASP A 24 -28.56 11.25 13.31
C ASP A 24 -28.09 10.18 14.31
N GLU A 25 -28.90 9.89 15.33
CA GLU A 25 -28.64 8.84 16.31
C GLU A 25 -28.52 7.46 15.66
N ALA A 26 -29.42 7.13 14.72
CA ALA A 26 -29.39 5.86 14.01
C ALA A 26 -28.14 5.73 13.11
N VAL A 27 -27.72 6.81 12.46
CA VAL A 27 -26.50 6.85 11.63
C VAL A 27 -25.25 6.68 12.50
N PHE A 28 -25.15 7.41 13.61
CA PHE A 28 -24.01 7.29 14.52
C PHE A 28 -23.93 5.90 15.16
N ALA A 29 -25.07 5.32 15.58
CA ALA A 29 -25.14 3.95 16.07
C ALA A 29 -24.68 2.93 15.02
N GLY A 30 -25.11 3.09 13.76
CA GLY A 30 -24.68 2.24 12.64
C GLY A 30 -23.18 2.38 12.35
N LEU A 31 -22.64 3.60 12.37
CA LEU A 31 -21.22 3.85 12.14
C LEU A 31 -20.36 3.24 13.25
N GLU A 32 -20.78 3.36 14.51
CA GLU A 32 -20.08 2.78 15.66
C GLU A 32 -20.08 1.25 15.60
N ALA A 33 -21.21 0.63 15.23
CA ALA A 33 -21.28 -0.81 14.99
C ALA A 33 -20.30 -1.25 13.89
N HIS A 34 -20.29 -0.54 12.76
CA HIS A 34 -19.40 -0.84 11.64
C HIS A 34 -17.92 -0.64 12.00
N ARG A 35 -17.59 0.40 12.78
CA ARG A 35 -16.23 0.62 13.29
C ARG A 35 -15.72 -0.52 14.17
N ARG A 36 -16.59 -1.16 14.96
CA ARG A 36 -16.24 -2.32 15.77
C ARG A 36 -15.94 -3.55 14.92
N GLU A 37 -16.71 -3.77 13.85
CA GLU A 37 -16.47 -4.83 12.88
C GLU A 37 -15.14 -4.65 12.15
N VAL A 38 -14.87 -3.44 11.64
CA VAL A 38 -13.61 -3.12 10.97
C VAL A 38 -12.42 -3.11 11.94
N GLY A 39 -12.63 -2.67 13.18
CA GLY A 39 -11.61 -2.68 14.23
C GLY A 39 -11.12 -4.08 14.57
N ALA A 40 -11.97 -5.11 14.47
CA ALA A 40 -11.56 -6.50 14.65
C ALA A 40 -10.64 -6.99 13.51
N GLY A 41 -10.95 -6.64 12.25
CA GLY A 41 -10.10 -6.95 11.10
C GLY A 41 -8.77 -6.18 11.07
N SER A 42 -8.80 -4.91 11.47
CA SER A 42 -7.61 -4.03 11.54
C SER A 42 -6.55 -4.54 12.52
N ARG A 43 -6.96 -5.10 13.65
CA ARG A 43 -6.02 -5.67 14.65
C ARG A 43 -5.24 -6.86 14.08
N LEU A 44 -5.89 -7.74 13.32
CA LEU A 44 -5.24 -8.89 12.67
C LEU A 44 -4.28 -8.43 11.57
N MET A 45 -4.66 -7.42 10.79
CA MET A 45 -3.79 -6.82 9.78
C MET A 45 -2.55 -6.16 10.41
N GLY A 46 -2.72 -5.44 11.52
CA GLY A 46 -1.61 -4.86 12.28
C GLY A 46 -0.68 -5.92 12.86
N LEU A 47 -1.23 -7.02 13.38
CA LEU A 47 -0.44 -8.15 13.90
C LEU A 47 0.34 -8.84 12.78
N ALA A 48 -0.29 -9.09 11.62
CA ALA A 48 0.36 -9.65 10.44
C ALA A 48 1.50 -8.74 9.95
N GLY A 49 1.28 -7.42 9.92
CA GLY A 49 2.32 -6.44 9.58
C GLY A 49 3.50 -6.47 10.56
N ALA A 50 3.22 -6.47 11.86
CA ALA A 50 4.25 -6.58 12.88
C ALA A 50 5.04 -7.89 12.76
N PHE A 51 4.36 -9.01 12.53
CA PHE A 51 4.99 -10.32 12.34
C PHE A 51 5.88 -10.36 11.09
N ALA A 52 5.41 -9.78 9.97
CA ALA A 52 6.20 -9.68 8.74
C ALA A 52 7.46 -8.85 8.92
N LEU A 53 7.40 -7.74 9.67
CA LEU A 53 8.57 -6.92 10.00
C LEU A 53 9.57 -7.69 10.86
N VAL A 54 9.11 -8.36 11.92
CA VAL A 54 9.99 -9.17 12.79
C VAL A 54 10.65 -10.30 12.00
N LEU A 55 9.86 -11.03 11.20
CA LEU A 55 10.35 -12.14 10.38
C LEU A 55 11.34 -11.64 9.30
N GLY A 56 11.06 -10.50 8.68
CA GLY A 56 11.94 -9.87 7.70
C GLY A 56 13.28 -9.43 8.29
N VAL A 57 13.28 -8.85 9.49
CA VAL A 57 14.51 -8.46 10.19
C VAL A 57 15.36 -9.68 10.56
N ILE A 58 14.76 -10.75 11.09
CA ILE A 58 15.48 -11.98 11.44
C ILE A 58 16.06 -12.67 10.20
N SER A 59 15.28 -12.75 9.11
CA SER A 59 15.74 -13.34 7.86
C SER A 59 16.86 -12.52 7.21
N GLY A 60 16.74 -11.19 7.22
CA GLY A 60 17.72 -10.28 6.63
C GLY A 60 19.06 -10.23 7.36
N THR A 61 19.10 -10.50 8.66
CA THR A 61 20.36 -10.54 9.44
C THR A 61 21.08 -11.89 9.35
N LEU A 62 20.37 -12.98 9.08
CA LEU A 62 20.94 -14.32 8.88
C LEU A 62 21.40 -14.56 7.45
N ALA A 63 20.90 -13.78 6.49
CA ALA A 63 21.44 -13.75 5.15
C ALA A 63 22.81 -13.07 5.17
N ASP A 64 23.88 -13.87 5.29
CA ASP A 64 25.23 -13.46 4.91
C ASP A 64 25.23 -13.22 3.40
N ALA A 65 24.68 -12.08 2.98
CA ALA A 65 24.69 -11.62 1.62
C ALA A 65 26.09 -11.08 1.34
N SER A 66 27.04 -11.99 1.16
CA SER A 66 28.32 -11.65 0.57
C SER A 66 28.02 -10.83 -0.69
N PRO A 67 28.49 -9.57 -0.79
CA PRO A 67 28.10 -8.69 -1.88
C PRO A 67 28.39 -9.40 -3.19
N ALA A 68 27.38 -9.50 -4.06
CA ALA A 68 27.55 -10.14 -5.35
C ALA A 68 28.66 -9.39 -6.09
N ILE A 69 29.84 -10.00 -6.18
CA ILE A 69 30.97 -9.44 -6.91
C ILE A 69 30.56 -9.45 -8.37
N ALA A 70 30.11 -8.31 -8.88
CA ALA A 70 29.80 -8.14 -10.29
C ALA A 70 31.09 -8.38 -11.08
N GLN A 71 31.13 -9.46 -11.86
CA GLN A 71 32.25 -9.72 -12.76
C GLN A 71 32.31 -8.55 -13.76
N PRO A 72 33.46 -7.86 -13.90
CA PRO A 72 33.56 -6.72 -14.80
C PRO A 72 33.41 -7.20 -16.24
N LEU A 73 32.26 -6.92 -16.86
CA LEU A 73 31.95 -7.19 -18.28
C LEU A 73 32.73 -6.26 -19.24
N SER A 74 33.74 -5.55 -18.74
CA SER A 74 34.51 -4.61 -19.55
C SER A 74 35.52 -5.37 -20.40
N PRO A 75 35.53 -5.17 -21.74
CA PRO A 75 36.56 -5.76 -22.61
C PRO A 75 37.96 -5.20 -22.32
N PHE A 76 38.11 -4.22 -21.43
CA PHE A 76 39.39 -3.67 -20.98
C PHE A 76 39.77 -4.09 -19.55
N SER A 77 39.08 -5.07 -18.96
CA SER A 77 39.50 -5.62 -17.66
C SER A 77 40.93 -6.16 -17.75
N PRO A 78 41.80 -5.92 -16.76
CA PRO A 78 43.20 -6.38 -16.78
C PRO A 78 43.33 -7.91 -16.89
N ASP A 79 42.30 -8.65 -16.48
CA ASP A 79 42.23 -10.11 -16.59
C ASP A 79 41.67 -10.60 -17.94
N ASN A 80 41.33 -9.70 -18.87
CA ASN A 80 40.82 -10.06 -20.19
C ASN A 80 41.97 -10.37 -21.17
N PRO A 81 41.99 -11.54 -21.84
CA PRO A 81 42.99 -11.85 -22.88
C PRO A 81 43.04 -10.85 -24.04
N LEU A 82 42.00 -10.03 -24.23
CA LEU A 82 41.94 -8.97 -25.23
C LEU A 82 42.30 -7.58 -24.67
N ALA A 83 42.83 -7.48 -23.45
CA ALA A 83 43.29 -6.22 -22.89
C ALA A 83 44.40 -5.62 -23.76
N PRO A 84 44.44 -4.29 -23.97
CA PRO A 84 45.39 -3.67 -24.89
C PRO A 84 46.86 -3.90 -24.48
N SER A 85 47.14 -4.10 -23.19
CA SER A 85 48.47 -4.43 -22.68
C SER A 85 48.98 -5.80 -23.13
N THR A 86 48.11 -6.82 -23.24
CA THR A 86 48.52 -8.16 -23.71
C THR A 86 48.77 -8.17 -25.22
N LEU A 87 48.06 -7.35 -25.99
CA LEU A 87 48.32 -7.19 -27.42
C LEU A 87 49.66 -6.49 -27.70
N LEU A 88 50.03 -5.52 -26.86
CA LEU A 88 51.34 -4.86 -26.94
C LEU A 88 52.47 -5.80 -26.55
N ASP A 89 52.28 -6.66 -25.53
CA ASP A 89 53.28 -7.66 -25.13
C ASP A 89 53.54 -8.75 -26.20
N VAL A 90 52.54 -9.07 -27.03
CA VAL A 90 52.67 -10.06 -28.11
C VAL A 90 53.30 -9.46 -29.39
N HIS A 91 53.24 -8.14 -29.57
CA HIS A 91 53.76 -7.44 -30.75
C HIS A 91 54.96 -6.52 -30.47
N ALA A 92 55.54 -6.59 -29.26
CA ALA A 92 56.82 -5.97 -28.90
C ALA A 92 57.98 -6.94 -29.12
#